data_AF-A5IY07-F1
#
_entry.id   AF-A5IY07-F1
#
_cell.length_a   1.000
_cell.length_b   1.000
_cell.length_c   1.000
_cell.angle_alpha   90.00
_cell.angle_beta   90.00
_cell.angle_gamma   90.00
#
_symmetry.space_group_name_H-M   'P 1'
#
loop_
_entity.id
_entity.type
_entity.pdbx_description
1 polymer ?
#
loop_
_entity_poly.entity_id
_entity_poly.type
_entity_poly.pdbx_seq_one_letter_code
_entity_poly.pdbx_strand_id
1 'polypeptide(L)'
;MSITWFGTQIIDSNDGQIIKYKSKNWVGIIYKITKNKLSSLLAKQQDFLNHAGVYFLVKQNNSNYSVYVGQSNIKNDNKGVLYRVFQHLSSEKRSDFDYVYIIVDSQSNIGATELNYLEHSFIRLFTDNSNIELLNDNCANKGNISSEDEAEWNAFIENAKTILKNVGFDVFGKKQNLGQQKEIQALKHDEQKHTQSYANDNEVKYYTLRQKSKETEKTTIALLH
;
A
#
# COMPACT_ATOMS: atom_id res chain seq x y z
N MET A 1 9.89 -12.41 3.59
CA MET A 1 8.73 -12.52 4.49
C MET A 1 7.97 -11.21 4.46
N SER A 2 6.67 -11.24 4.16
CA SER A 2 5.84 -10.04 4.17
C SER A 2 5.43 -9.67 5.60
N ILE A 3 5.51 -8.39 5.96
CA ILE A 3 5.03 -7.90 7.26
C ILE A 3 3.52 -8.13 7.36
N THR A 4 3.09 -8.77 8.45
CA THR A 4 1.67 -8.96 8.80
C THR A 4 1.20 -8.01 9.91
N TRP A 5 2.14 -7.39 10.64
CA TRP A 5 1.85 -6.45 11.72
C TRP A 5 2.91 -5.34 11.82
N PHE A 6 2.46 -4.11 12.02
CA PHE A 6 3.31 -2.95 12.29
C PHE A 6 2.66 -2.08 13.38
N GLY A 7 3.49 -1.47 14.21
CA GLY A 7 3.07 -0.47 15.19
C GLY A 7 2.91 0.90 14.55
N THR A 8 2.01 1.69 15.13
CA THR A 8 1.75 3.09 14.77
C THR A 8 1.99 3.97 15.98
N GLN A 9 2.79 5.03 15.83
CA GLN A 9 3.05 6.03 16.85
C GLN A 9 2.68 7.42 16.30
N ILE A 10 1.70 8.07 16.94
CA ILE A 10 1.34 9.46 16.64
C ILE A 10 2.27 10.35 17.46
N ILE A 11 3.12 11.13 16.77
CA ILE A 11 4.08 12.06 17.38
C ILE A 11 3.44 13.44 17.58
N ASP A 12 2.63 13.87 16.62
CA ASP A 12 1.89 15.13 16.65
C ASP A 12 0.60 14.96 15.84
N SER A 13 -0.51 15.50 16.34
CA SER A 13 -1.82 15.45 15.70
C SER A 13 -2.56 16.80 15.74
N ASN A 14 -1.92 17.87 16.22
CA ASN A 14 -2.55 19.17 16.36
C ASN A 14 -2.46 19.97 15.06
N ASP A 15 -3.55 20.18 14.33
CA ASP A 15 -3.55 20.88 13.03
C ASP A 15 -2.57 20.23 12.02
N GLY A 16 -2.84 18.98 11.65
CA GLY A 16 -1.95 18.14 10.85
C GLY A 16 -1.32 17.01 11.66
N GLN A 17 -0.58 16.12 11.00
CA GLN A 17 -0.13 14.86 11.61
C GLN A 17 1.34 14.57 11.33
N ILE A 18 1.99 13.98 12.34
CA ILE A 18 3.30 13.33 12.25
C ILE A 18 3.11 11.92 12.82
N ILE A 19 3.13 10.92 11.95
CA ILE A 19 2.90 9.52 12.33
C ILE A 19 4.10 8.70 11.90
N LYS A 20 4.58 7.85 12.81
CA LYS A 20 5.66 6.89 12.58
C LYS A 20 5.11 5.47 12.57
N TYR A 21 5.49 4.69 11.57
CA TYR A 21 5.16 3.28 11.42
C TYR A 21 6.43 2.45 11.48
N LYS A 22 6.42 1.39 12.29
CA LYS A 22 7.56 0.48 12.48
C LYS A 22 7.09 -0.93 12.80
N SER A 23 7.76 -1.95 12.29
CA SER A 23 7.54 -3.35 12.72
C SER A 23 8.71 -3.86 13.55
N LYS A 24 8.49 -4.88 14.39
CA LYS A 24 9.57 -5.52 15.16
C LYS A 24 10.51 -6.35 14.28
N ASN A 25 10.00 -6.88 13.17
CA ASN A 25 10.71 -7.81 12.28
C ASN A 25 11.14 -7.15 10.96
N TRP A 26 11.20 -5.82 10.92
CA TRP A 26 11.64 -5.07 9.75
C TRP A 26 12.40 -3.82 10.20
N VAL A 27 13.55 -3.58 9.55
CA VAL A 27 14.44 -2.47 9.89
C VAL A 27 13.93 -1.13 9.36
N GLY A 28 13.02 -1.16 8.37
CA GLY A 28 12.44 0.05 7.80
C GLY A 28 11.50 0.78 8.75
N ILE A 29 11.53 2.11 8.64
CA ILE A 29 10.63 3.02 9.35
C ILE A 29 10.00 3.94 8.31
N ILE A 30 8.67 4.11 8.39
CA ILE A 30 7.93 5.04 7.54
C ILE A 30 7.38 6.16 8.40
N TYR A 31 7.57 7.40 7.96
CA TYR A 31 6.90 8.57 8.52
C TYR A 31 5.88 9.10 7.53
N LYS A 32 4.68 9.45 8.01
CA LYS A 32 3.71 10.28 7.28
C LYS A 32 3.65 11.63 7.96
N ILE A 33 3.95 12.69 7.23
CA ILE A 33 4.05 14.06 7.77
C ILE A 33 3.20 14.99 6.91
N THR A 34 2.23 15.68 7.50
CA THR A 34 1.49 16.76 6.82
C THR A 34 2.44 17.93 6.52
N LYS A 35 2.30 18.57 5.36
CA LYS A 35 3.21 19.64 4.90
C LYS A 35 3.43 20.75 5.94
N ASN A 36 2.36 21.22 6.59
CA ASN A 36 2.43 22.29 7.60
C ASN A 36 3.23 21.90 8.86
N LYS A 37 3.48 20.59 9.08
CA LYS A 37 4.24 20.07 10.23
C LYS A 37 5.74 19.94 9.99
N LEU A 38 6.21 20.07 8.76
CA LEU A 38 7.63 19.90 8.43
C LEU A 38 8.54 20.86 9.19
N SER A 39 8.15 22.15 9.31
CA SER A 39 8.92 23.16 10.05
C SER A 39 9.02 22.84 11.55
N SER A 40 7.92 22.40 12.16
CA SER A 40 7.90 22.01 13.59
C SER A 40 8.75 20.77 13.83
N LEU A 41 8.75 19.82 12.90
CA LEU A 41 9.51 18.59 13.01
C LEU A 41 11.02 18.82 12.91
N LEU A 42 11.46 19.75 12.06
CA LEU A 42 12.87 20.12 11.93
C LEU A 42 13.45 20.63 13.26
N ALA A 43 12.64 21.32 14.06
CA ALA A 43 13.03 21.81 15.39
C ALA A 43 13.12 20.69 16.45
N LYS A 44 12.46 19.54 16.25
CA LYS A 44 12.34 18.44 17.22
C LYS A 44 13.39 17.33 17.06
N GLN A 45 14.36 17.48 16.15
CA GLN A 45 15.49 16.55 15.88
C GLN A 45 15.15 15.07 16.10
N GLN A 46 14.26 14.51 15.27
CA GLN A 46 13.88 13.10 15.42
C GLN A 46 14.97 12.15 14.92
N ASP A 47 15.29 11.14 15.73
CA ASP A 47 16.48 10.27 15.62
C ASP A 47 16.75 9.74 14.20
N PHE A 48 15.75 9.20 13.50
CA PHE A 48 15.96 8.55 12.19
C PHE A 48 15.79 9.48 10.98
N LEU A 49 15.24 10.68 11.16
CA LEU A 49 14.94 11.59 10.05
C LEU A 49 16.18 12.33 9.52
N ASN A 50 17.28 12.22 10.25
CA ASN A 50 18.61 12.67 9.84
C ASN A 50 19.40 11.59 9.09
N HIS A 51 18.85 10.37 8.94
CA HIS A 51 19.48 9.30 8.17
C HIS A 51 19.33 9.52 6.65
N ALA A 52 20.06 8.71 5.88
CA ALA A 52 19.78 8.51 4.48
C ALA A 52 18.41 7.83 4.29
N GLY A 53 17.72 8.17 3.20
CA GLY A 53 16.44 7.57 2.88
C GLY A 53 15.81 8.12 1.62
N VAL A 54 14.64 7.58 1.31
CA VAL A 54 13.78 8.00 0.20
C VAL A 54 12.52 8.65 0.73
N TYR A 55 11.94 9.56 -0.04
CA TYR A 55 10.72 10.26 0.32
C TYR A 55 9.80 10.46 -0.88
N PHE A 56 8.51 10.54 -0.60
CA PHE A 56 7.45 10.80 -1.58
C PHE A 56 6.74 12.09 -1.18
N LEU A 57 6.87 13.14 -2.00
CA LEU A 57 5.99 14.31 -1.89
C LEU A 57 4.68 13.94 -2.58
N VAL A 58 3.56 13.98 -1.85
CA VAL A 58 2.28 13.51 -2.36
C VAL A 58 1.25 14.63 -2.27
N LYS A 59 0.64 14.91 -3.42
CA LYS A 59 -0.58 15.70 -3.53
C LYS A 59 -1.74 14.77 -3.87
N GLN A 60 -2.83 14.87 -3.13
CA GLN A 60 -4.03 14.09 -3.40
C GLN A 60 -4.99 14.93 -4.25
N ASN A 61 -5.30 14.45 -5.45
CA ASN A 61 -6.20 15.09 -6.41
C ASN A 61 -7.44 14.21 -6.62
N ASN A 62 -8.49 14.42 -5.82
CA ASN A 62 -9.70 13.60 -5.82
C ASN A 62 -9.38 12.10 -5.64
N SER A 63 -9.42 11.32 -6.71
CA SER A 63 -9.14 9.87 -6.76
C SER A 63 -7.73 9.52 -7.25
N ASN A 64 -6.94 10.51 -7.67
CA ASN A 64 -5.58 10.36 -8.16
C ASN A 64 -4.57 11.01 -7.21
N TYR A 65 -3.29 10.72 -7.42
CA TYR A 65 -2.18 11.30 -6.68
C TYR A 65 -1.15 11.88 -7.64
N SER A 66 -0.63 13.07 -7.35
CA SER A 66 0.61 13.54 -7.97
C SER A 66 1.75 13.25 -7.00
N VAL A 67 2.78 12.55 -7.47
CA VAL A 67 3.85 12.01 -6.61
C VAL A 67 5.20 12.42 -7.16
N TYR A 68 6.04 13.00 -6.31
CA TYR A 68 7.47 13.14 -6.58
C TYR A 68 8.27 12.21 -5.66
N VAL A 69 9.11 11.37 -6.25
CA VAL A 69 10.05 10.53 -5.51
C VAL A 69 11.40 11.23 -5.46
N GLY A 70 11.98 11.31 -4.26
CA GLY A 70 13.35 11.77 -4.11
C GLY A 70 14.11 10.95 -3.09
N GLN A 71 15.42 11.11 -3.13
CA GLN A 71 16.35 10.52 -2.18
C GLN A 71 17.20 11.59 -1.48
N SER A 72 17.78 11.22 -0.34
CA SER A 72 18.82 12.00 0.32
C SER A 72 19.80 11.08 1.03
N ASN A 73 21.09 11.40 0.91
CA ASN A 73 22.15 10.80 1.71
C ASN A 73 22.51 11.73 2.89
N ILE A 74 23.23 11.20 3.86
CA ILE A 74 23.88 11.98 4.92
C ILE A 74 25.08 12.70 4.29
N LYS A 75 24.93 14.00 4.03
CA LYS A 75 26.10 14.89 3.78
C LYS A 75 26.74 15.23 5.13
N ASN A 76 28.00 15.65 5.12
CA ASN A 76 28.85 15.98 6.30
C ASN A 76 28.17 16.82 7.41
N ASP A 77 27.06 17.49 7.11
CA ASP A 77 26.25 18.28 8.05
C ASP A 77 25.19 17.48 8.83
N ASN A 78 25.07 16.16 8.65
CA ASN A 78 24.05 15.28 9.30
C ASN A 78 22.59 15.71 9.09
N LYS A 79 22.31 16.42 8.00
CA LYS A 79 20.98 17.00 7.73
C LYS A 79 19.99 16.00 7.07
N GLY A 80 20.47 14.84 6.60
CA GLY A 80 19.65 13.69 6.20
C GLY A 80 18.50 13.95 5.22
N VAL A 81 17.49 13.09 5.29
CA VAL A 81 16.31 13.13 4.41
C VAL A 81 15.33 14.24 4.75
N LEU A 82 15.11 14.56 6.03
CA LEU A 82 14.15 15.60 6.43
C LEU A 82 14.55 16.98 5.94
N TYR A 83 15.83 17.34 6.00
CA TYR A 83 16.30 18.61 5.47
C TYR A 83 16.08 18.72 3.96
N ARG A 84 16.30 17.63 3.21
CA ARG A 84 16.07 17.62 1.76
C ARG A 84 14.59 17.82 1.42
N VAL A 85 13.69 17.21 2.18
CA VAL A 85 12.25 17.46 2.07
C VAL A 85 11.91 18.92 2.39
N PHE A 86 12.48 19.46 3.47
CA PHE A 86 12.26 20.85 3.87
C PHE A 86 12.68 21.85 2.78
N GLN A 87 13.77 21.59 2.06
CA GLN A 87 14.20 22.43 0.93
C GLN A 87 13.16 22.56 -0.18
N HIS A 88 12.29 21.55 -0.38
CA HIS A 88 11.23 21.63 -1.40
C HIS A 88 10.10 22.58 -1.02
N LEU A 89 9.92 22.90 0.28
CA LEU A 89 8.91 23.87 0.72
C LEU A 89 9.14 25.25 0.11
N SER A 90 10.40 25.62 -0.09
CA SER A 90 10.80 26.90 -0.67
C SER A 90 10.98 26.84 -2.20
N SER A 91 10.69 25.69 -2.82
CA SER A 91 10.85 25.52 -4.27
C SER A 91 9.56 25.83 -5.01
N GLU A 92 9.63 26.59 -6.10
CA GLU A 92 8.45 26.89 -6.92
C GLU A 92 7.91 25.63 -7.62
N LYS A 93 8.82 24.72 -8.04
CA LYS A 93 8.44 23.52 -8.80
C LYS A 93 7.85 22.39 -7.94
N ARG A 94 8.18 22.31 -6.65
CA ARG A 94 7.92 21.10 -5.82
C ARG A 94 7.35 21.40 -4.43
N SER A 95 6.87 22.61 -4.20
CA SER A 95 6.21 22.97 -2.94
C SER A 95 4.74 22.54 -2.90
N ASP A 96 4.11 22.20 -4.03
CA ASP A 96 2.70 21.84 -4.12
C ASP A 96 2.43 20.36 -3.78
N PHE A 97 2.41 20.05 -2.48
CA PHE A 97 2.06 18.73 -1.93
C PHE A 97 1.31 18.86 -0.60
N ASP A 98 0.54 17.84 -0.21
CA ASP A 98 -0.27 17.84 1.01
C ASP A 98 0.46 17.18 2.18
N TYR A 99 1.13 16.07 1.90
CA TYR A 99 1.89 15.31 2.88
C TYR A 99 3.11 14.64 2.22
N VAL A 100 4.04 14.22 3.06
CA VAL A 100 5.23 13.47 2.66
C VAL A 100 5.26 12.13 3.36
N TYR A 101 5.61 11.09 2.61
CA TYR A 101 6.07 9.83 3.18
C TYR A 101 7.60 9.82 3.17
N ILE A 102 8.23 9.52 4.31
CA ILE A 102 9.68 9.35 4.41
C ILE A 102 9.95 7.91 4.83
N ILE A 103 10.84 7.23 4.10
CA ILE A 103 11.24 5.85 4.38
C ILE A 103 12.74 5.85 4.66
N VAL A 104 13.11 5.37 5.84
CA VAL A 104 14.49 5.27 6.33
C VAL A 104 14.75 3.88 6.89
N ASP A 105 16.02 3.55 7.02
CA ASP A 105 16.46 2.37 7.76
C ASP A 105 16.87 2.77 9.19
N SER A 106 16.34 2.03 10.17
CA SER A 106 16.70 2.16 11.58
C SER A 106 18.17 1.84 11.89
N GLN A 107 18.85 1.05 11.04
CA GLN A 107 20.26 0.72 11.18
C GLN A 107 21.19 1.63 10.35
N SER A 108 20.62 2.56 9.57
CA SER A 108 21.37 3.47 8.70
C SER A 108 22.26 2.76 7.66
N ASN A 109 21.84 1.59 7.14
CA ASN A 109 22.60 0.83 6.14
C ASN A 109 22.36 1.29 4.70
N ILE A 110 21.53 2.31 4.48
CA ILE A 110 21.22 2.83 3.14
C ILE A 110 22.39 3.69 2.64
N GLY A 111 23.22 3.12 1.77
CA GLY A 111 24.30 3.82 1.08
C GLY A 111 23.86 4.50 -0.22
N ALA A 112 24.81 5.08 -0.95
CA ALA A 112 24.51 5.81 -2.19
C ALA A 112 23.96 4.91 -3.30
N THR A 113 24.44 3.67 -3.40
CA THR A 113 23.97 2.69 -4.38
C THR A 113 22.56 2.24 -4.06
N GLU A 114 22.29 1.95 -2.78
CA GLU A 114 21.00 1.49 -2.28
C GLU A 114 19.95 2.60 -2.41
N LEU A 115 20.32 3.87 -2.18
CA LEU A 115 19.46 5.01 -2.47
C LEU A 115 19.02 5.00 -3.94
N ASN A 116 19.97 4.93 -4.88
CA ASN A 116 19.65 4.93 -6.31
C ASN A 116 18.74 3.75 -6.68
N TYR A 117 19.00 2.57 -6.11
CA TYR A 117 18.18 1.39 -6.31
C TYR A 117 16.74 1.60 -5.80
N LEU A 118 16.59 2.11 -4.58
CA LEU A 118 15.30 2.36 -3.95
C LEU A 118 14.51 3.44 -4.72
N GLU A 119 15.14 4.58 -5.04
CA GLU A 119 14.52 5.65 -5.82
C GLU A 119 14.06 5.14 -7.19
N HIS A 120 14.93 4.42 -7.92
CA HIS A 120 14.59 3.83 -9.21
C HIS A 120 13.41 2.86 -9.09
N SER A 121 13.43 1.99 -8.08
CA SER A 121 12.41 0.97 -7.88
C SER A 121 11.05 1.59 -7.55
N PHE A 122 11.00 2.61 -6.68
CA PHE A 122 9.75 3.32 -6.38
C PHE A 122 9.23 4.12 -7.56
N ILE A 123 10.11 4.78 -8.35
CA ILE A 123 9.72 5.45 -9.59
C ILE A 123 9.10 4.45 -10.58
N ARG A 124 9.72 3.27 -10.75
CA ARG A 124 9.20 2.21 -11.64
C ARG A 124 7.84 1.74 -11.15
N LEU A 125 7.72 1.46 -9.85
CA LEU A 125 6.45 1.07 -9.24
C LEU A 125 5.37 2.10 -9.53
N PHE A 126 5.62 3.39 -9.36
CA PHE A 126 4.61 4.42 -9.59
C PHE A 126 4.28 4.65 -11.06
N THR A 127 5.27 4.55 -11.95
CA THR A 127 5.07 4.62 -13.42
C THR A 127 4.06 3.57 -13.91
N ASP A 128 4.07 2.38 -13.32
CA ASP A 128 3.21 1.27 -13.74
C ASP A 128 1.76 1.36 -13.20
N ASN A 129 1.41 2.39 -12.41
CA ASN A 129 0.09 2.56 -11.77
C ASN A 129 -0.72 3.71 -12.39
N SER A 130 -2.01 3.46 -12.68
CA SER A 130 -2.87 4.44 -13.38
C SER A 130 -3.30 5.65 -12.57
N ASN A 131 -3.26 5.55 -11.24
CA ASN A 131 -3.80 6.59 -10.35
C ASN A 131 -2.71 7.55 -9.88
N ILE A 132 -1.50 7.46 -10.46
CA ILE A 132 -0.37 8.28 -10.11
C ILE A 132 0.08 9.09 -11.33
N GLU A 133 0.12 10.41 -11.15
CA GLU A 133 0.88 11.32 -11.98
C GLU A 133 2.27 11.46 -11.37
N LEU A 134 3.28 10.86 -12.00
CA LEU A 134 4.66 10.95 -11.52
C LEU A 134 5.29 12.26 -11.98
N LEU A 135 5.82 13.03 -11.03
CA LEU A 135 6.43 14.36 -11.26
C LEU A 135 7.95 14.29 -11.50
N ASN A 136 8.55 13.11 -11.47
CA ASN A 136 9.97 12.91 -11.75
C ASN A 136 10.23 13.12 -13.26
N ASP A 137 11.07 14.11 -13.60
CA ASP A 137 11.40 14.41 -15.00
C ASP A 137 12.21 13.28 -15.69
N ASN A 138 12.94 12.48 -14.91
CA ASN A 138 13.68 11.31 -15.39
C ASN A 138 13.86 10.30 -14.23
N CYS A 139 13.99 9.02 -14.57
CA CYS A 139 14.43 7.98 -13.64
C CYS A 139 15.95 7.82 -13.73
N ALA A 140 16.66 8.01 -12.62
CA ALA A 140 18.09 7.77 -12.56
C ALA A 140 18.42 6.28 -12.85
N ASN A 141 19.68 5.99 -13.17
CA ASN A 141 20.12 4.60 -13.33
C ASN A 141 19.95 3.84 -12.00
N LYS A 142 19.49 2.58 -12.07
CA LYS A 142 19.23 1.68 -10.92
C LYS A 142 20.44 1.52 -9.99
N GLY A 143 21.63 1.84 -10.47
CA GLY A 143 22.89 1.53 -9.79
C GLY A 143 23.31 0.09 -10.06
N ASN A 144 24.53 -0.27 -9.64
CA ASN A 144 25.02 -1.64 -9.72
C ASN A 144 25.02 -2.24 -8.31
N ILE A 145 24.14 -3.20 -8.08
CA ILE A 145 23.94 -3.86 -6.80
C ILE A 145 24.10 -5.38 -6.97
N SER A 146 24.57 -6.08 -5.93
CA SER A 146 24.69 -7.54 -5.97
C SER A 146 23.30 -8.20 -6.02
N SER A 147 23.24 -9.48 -6.43
CA SER A 147 21.98 -10.21 -6.47
C SER A 147 21.41 -10.43 -5.08
N GLU A 148 22.28 -10.63 -4.09
CA GLU A 148 21.95 -10.83 -2.69
C GLU A 148 21.32 -9.55 -2.10
N ASP A 149 21.96 -8.41 -2.30
CA ASP A 149 21.46 -7.12 -1.83
C ASP A 149 20.16 -6.73 -2.56
N GLU A 150 20.05 -7.02 -3.87
CA GLU A 150 18.81 -6.80 -4.62
C GLU A 150 17.63 -7.58 -4.02
N ALA A 151 17.84 -8.83 -3.60
CA ALA A 151 16.79 -9.61 -2.94
C ALA A 151 16.36 -9.00 -1.59
N GLU A 152 17.33 -8.50 -0.81
CA GLU A 152 17.06 -7.81 0.45
C GLU A 152 16.24 -6.52 0.23
N TRP A 153 16.68 -5.65 -0.68
CA TRP A 153 15.99 -4.38 -0.93
C TRP A 153 14.63 -4.57 -1.59
N ASN A 154 14.45 -5.61 -2.40
CA ASN A 154 13.12 -5.99 -2.90
C ASN A 154 12.18 -6.39 -1.75
N ALA A 155 12.66 -7.18 -0.78
CA ALA A 155 11.87 -7.50 0.41
C ALA A 155 11.57 -6.25 1.26
N PHE A 156 12.53 -5.32 1.37
CA PHE A 156 12.33 -4.03 2.03
C PHE A 156 11.22 -3.21 1.35
N ILE A 157 11.23 -3.12 0.02
CA ILE A 157 10.23 -2.41 -0.77
C ILE A 157 8.84 -3.04 -0.63
N GLU A 158 8.71 -4.37 -0.68
CA GLU A 158 7.42 -5.05 -0.51
C GLU A 158 6.80 -4.80 0.87
N ASN A 159 7.64 -4.77 1.90
CA ASN A 159 7.23 -4.41 3.25
C ASN A 159 6.79 -2.95 3.34
N ALA A 160 7.52 -2.04 2.70
CA ALA A 160 7.13 -0.63 2.63
C ALA A 160 5.78 -0.45 1.91
N LYS A 161 5.58 -1.10 0.75
CA LYS A 161 4.30 -1.10 0.01
C LYS A 161 3.15 -1.58 0.87
N THR A 162 3.34 -2.65 1.62
CA THR A 162 2.33 -3.20 2.52
C THR A 162 1.89 -2.16 3.54
N ILE A 163 2.83 -1.49 4.21
CA ILE A 163 2.51 -0.46 5.20
C ILE A 163 1.85 0.74 4.54
N LEU A 164 2.41 1.27 3.44
CA LEU A 164 1.87 2.41 2.70
C LEU A 164 0.41 2.21 2.29
N LYS A 165 0.09 1.04 1.76
CA LYS A 165 -1.28 0.63 1.42
C LYS A 165 -2.20 0.69 2.64
N ASN A 166 -1.78 0.09 3.75
CA ASN A 166 -2.60 0.04 4.98
C ASN A 166 -2.82 1.42 5.62
N VAL A 167 -1.92 2.38 5.41
CA VAL A 167 -2.03 3.75 5.97
C VAL A 167 -2.70 4.74 5.01
N GLY A 168 -3.37 4.22 3.97
CA GLY A 168 -4.23 4.98 3.05
C GLY A 168 -3.57 5.40 1.73
N PHE A 169 -2.34 4.99 1.45
CA PHE A 169 -1.68 5.21 0.16
C PHE A 169 -1.72 3.93 -0.69
N ASP A 170 -2.94 3.50 -1.03
CA ASP A 170 -3.19 2.29 -1.84
C ASP A 170 -3.13 2.61 -3.34
N VAL A 171 -1.93 2.83 -3.83
CA VAL A 171 -1.68 3.19 -5.24
C VAL A 171 -0.95 2.09 -6.02
N PHE A 172 -0.74 0.92 -5.41
CA PHE A 172 0.10 -0.16 -5.95
C PHE A 172 -0.68 -1.27 -6.67
N GLY A 173 -1.98 -1.06 -6.88
CA GLY A 173 -2.82 -1.99 -7.62
C GLY A 173 -2.61 -1.86 -9.12
N LYS A 174 -2.33 -2.97 -9.81
CA LYS A 174 -2.25 -3.00 -11.28
C LYS A 174 -3.48 -2.35 -11.90
N LYS A 175 -3.30 -1.66 -13.04
CA LYS A 175 -4.39 -1.20 -13.94
C LYS A 175 -5.44 -2.30 -14.04
N GLN A 176 -6.60 -2.11 -13.42
CA GLN A 176 -7.71 -3.00 -13.65
C GLN A 176 -8.21 -2.67 -15.06
N ASN A 177 -8.00 -3.58 -16.01
CA ASN A 177 -8.69 -3.47 -17.29
C ASN A 177 -10.19 -3.51 -16.97
N LEU A 178 -10.91 -2.42 -17.24
CA LEU A 178 -12.36 -2.35 -17.03
C LEU A 178 -13.10 -3.50 -17.75
N GLY A 179 -12.51 -4.06 -18.82
CA GLY A 179 -13.00 -5.27 -19.48
C GLY A 179 -12.96 -6.52 -18.59
N GLN A 180 -11.85 -6.77 -17.88
CA GLN A 180 -11.70 -7.94 -17.00
C GLN A 180 -12.61 -7.84 -15.77
N GLN A 181 -12.87 -6.63 -15.27
CA GLN A 181 -13.83 -6.45 -14.17
C GLN A 181 -15.25 -6.81 -14.58
N LYS A 182 -15.69 -6.42 -15.78
CA LYS A 182 -17.02 -6.77 -16.30
C LYS A 182 -17.16 -8.27 -16.53
N GLU A 183 -16.11 -8.92 -17.02
CA GLU A 183 -16.09 -10.36 -17.27
C GLU A 183 -16.07 -11.17 -15.97
N ILE A 184 -15.27 -10.78 -14.97
CA ILE A 184 -15.26 -11.41 -13.64
C ILE A 184 -16.58 -11.17 -12.90
N GLN A 185 -17.20 -9.99 -13.07
CA GLN A 185 -18.51 -9.70 -12.48
C GLN A 185 -19.62 -10.53 -13.16
N ALA A 186 -19.58 -10.69 -14.49
CA ALA A 186 -20.52 -11.53 -15.22
C ALA A 186 -20.39 -13.01 -14.82
N LEU A 187 -19.17 -13.54 -14.75
CA LEU A 187 -18.90 -14.92 -14.33
C LEU A 187 -19.38 -15.21 -12.90
N LYS A 188 -19.13 -14.29 -11.96
CA LYS A 188 -19.62 -14.43 -10.57
C LYS A 188 -21.15 -14.37 -10.48
N HIS A 189 -21.78 -13.55 -11.31
CA HIS A 189 -23.24 -13.44 -11.35
C HIS A 189 -23.89 -14.71 -11.94
N ASP A 190 -23.24 -15.34 -12.92
CA ASP A 190 -23.69 -16.60 -13.50
C ASP A 190 -23.46 -17.80 -12.57
N GLU A 191 -22.31 -17.86 -11.87
CA GLU A 191 -22.07 -18.86 -10.82
C GLU A 191 -23.09 -18.78 -9.69
N GLN A 192 -23.49 -17.56 -9.28
CA GLN A 192 -24.52 -17.36 -8.26
C GLN A 192 -25.88 -17.87 -8.73
N LYS A 193 -26.30 -17.55 -9.96
CA LYS A 193 -27.55 -18.06 -10.55
C LYS A 193 -27.56 -19.58 -10.65
N HIS A 194 -26.45 -20.17 -11.08
CA HIS A 194 -26.33 -21.61 -11.23
C HIS A 194 -26.39 -22.33 -9.88
N THR A 195 -25.68 -21.83 -8.86
CA THR A 195 -25.72 -22.36 -7.49
C THR A 195 -27.11 -22.25 -6.87
N GLN A 196 -27.82 -21.14 -7.12
CA GLN A 196 -29.16 -20.88 -6.58
C GLN A 196 -30.24 -21.72 -7.29
N SER A 197 -30.07 -22.01 -8.58
CA SER A 197 -30.92 -22.97 -9.32
C SER A 197 -30.79 -24.38 -8.76
N TYR A 198 -29.56 -24.87 -8.54
CA TYR A 198 -29.35 -26.21 -7.96
C TYR A 198 -29.85 -26.35 -6.52
N ALA A 199 -29.77 -25.28 -5.73
CA ALA A 199 -30.34 -25.26 -4.39
C ALA A 199 -31.87 -25.40 -4.42
N ASN A 200 -32.54 -24.64 -5.29
CA ASN A 200 -33.99 -24.69 -5.46
C ASN A 200 -34.47 -26.06 -5.97
N ASP A 201 -33.80 -26.63 -6.97
CA ASP A 201 -34.18 -27.94 -7.53
C ASP A 201 -34.07 -29.06 -6.48
N ASN A 202 -33.06 -28.99 -5.62
CA ASN A 202 -32.90 -29.95 -4.53
C ASN A 202 -33.97 -29.78 -3.45
N GLU A 203 -34.31 -28.55 -3.04
CA GLU A 203 -35.41 -28.31 -2.08
C GLU A 203 -36.76 -28.85 -2.58
N VAL A 204 -37.08 -28.63 -3.86
CA VAL A 204 -38.31 -29.15 -4.47
C VAL A 204 -38.34 -30.68 -4.45
N LYS A 205 -37.19 -31.32 -4.73
CA LYS A 205 -37.05 -32.78 -4.69
C LYS A 205 -37.24 -33.35 -3.27
N TYR A 206 -36.63 -32.72 -2.26
CA TYR A 206 -36.80 -33.11 -0.86
C TYR A 206 -38.25 -32.99 -0.38
N TYR A 207 -38.93 -31.89 -0.73
CA TYR A 207 -40.32 -31.68 -0.35
C TYR A 207 -41.24 -32.73 -0.99
N THR A 208 -41.04 -33.02 -2.27
CA THR A 208 -41.84 -34.02 -3.02
C THR A 208 -41.68 -35.43 -2.44
N LEU A 209 -40.45 -35.83 -2.08
CA LEU A 209 -40.18 -37.12 -1.44
C LEU A 209 -40.88 -37.25 -0.08
N ARG A 210 -40.90 -36.16 0.71
CA ARG A 210 -41.57 -36.12 2.02
C ARG A 210 -43.09 -36.17 1.91
N GLN A 211 -43.68 -35.58 0.87
CA GLN A 211 -45.13 -35.71 0.64
C GLN A 211 -45.48 -37.15 0.23
N LYS A 212 -44.70 -37.76 -0.66
CA LYS A 212 -44.88 -39.17 -1.04
C LYS A 212 -44.78 -40.11 0.16
N SER A 213 -43.80 -39.93 1.05
CA SER A 213 -43.64 -40.81 2.23
C SER A 213 -44.82 -40.71 3.21
N LYS A 214 -45.37 -39.50 3.40
CA LYS A 214 -46.55 -39.29 4.25
C LYS A 214 -47.83 -39.91 3.66
N GLU A 215 -47.92 -39.96 2.34
CA GLU A 215 -49.05 -40.56 1.64
C GLU A 215 -49.00 -42.09 1.69
N THR A 216 -47.81 -42.70 1.60
CA THR A 216 -47.62 -44.14 1.83
C THR A 216 -47.90 -44.55 3.27
N GLU A 217 -47.48 -43.76 4.26
CA GLU A 217 -47.80 -44.03 5.68
C GLU A 217 -49.32 -43.96 5.94
N LYS A 218 -50.02 -42.95 5.40
CA LYS A 218 -51.48 -42.86 5.51
C LYS A 218 -52.20 -44.03 4.85
N THR A 219 -51.74 -44.47 3.69
CA THR A 219 -52.36 -45.61 2.96
C THR A 219 -52.13 -46.93 3.69
N THR A 220 -50.95 -47.11 4.31
CA THR A 220 -50.63 -48.32 5.09
C THR A 220 -51.47 -48.40 6.36
N ILE A 221 -51.67 -47.27 7.05
CA ILE A 221 -52.53 -47.21 8.25
C ILE A 221 -54.00 -47.45 7.91
N ALA A 222 -54.48 -46.98 6.74
CA ALA A 222 -55.86 -47.20 6.30
C ALA A 222 -56.16 -48.65 5.86
N LEU A 223 -55.14 -49.47 5.57
CA LEU A 223 -55.28 -50.90 5.24
C LEU A 223 -55.20 -51.82 6.47
N LEU A 224 -54.87 -51.28 7.64
CA LEU A 224 -54.69 -52.02 8.90
C LEU A 224 -55.87 -51.84 9.89
N HIS A 225 -56.99 -51.28 9.43
CA HIS A 225 -58.26 -51.11 10.15
C HIS A 225 -59.41 -51.64 9.31
#